data_AF-A0A7K8EFH2-F1
#
_entry.id   AF-A0A7K8EFH2-F1
#
_cell.length_a   1.000
_cell.length_b   1.000
_cell.length_c   1.000
_cell.angle_alpha   90.00
_cell.angle_beta   90.00
_cell.angle_gamma   90.00
#
_symmetry.space_group_name_H-M   'P 1'
#
loop_
_entity.id
_entity.type
_entity.pdbx_description
1 polymer ?
#
loop_
_entity_poly.entity_id
_entity_poly.type
_entity_poly.pdbx_seq_one_letter_code
_entity_poly.pdbx_strand_id
1 'polypeptide(L)'
;AERAQGYEQHARQLSHELEELRRELQGVREENGKPDPRIQELQEEMAGLKNHFQLQLVQEMKKTAQAEEQLRQRSQREEQRVAELEAQVAQVSELLGTYEKTKQRDQATIQRLKDRIVQLDLENKTLAIAASSRPLGEVAVDEATLDVAVLKEKMEKLQKLLQVAAGKGPEEPREPELPPGDGNGDKASGGHCQQELRQLKEEFERYKVRAQQVLKSKASKDVGLARELEEAREQLAELRDKHVLLQLATDDMEKQQRQELEAKKQELQQLQQLHRQELERCQLEFRERALRLEEEMHKQRDRALAVLAEKDRELEQLRALTPPHGHKSCRDGAPGDAPRQDSSEILPQELQPCSGSEPTFFLYAEQLARKEVEIAALRKQRHRLEVQLHQLQGRALAEEDKHREEVAALRGEIQKSCRDKSREGANLEYLKNVVYRFLTLPDARGRQQTLTAILAILHFSPEEKLSIAKSSAHGSWWPHGKR
;
A
#
# COMPACT_ATOMS: atom_id res chain seq x y z
N ALA A 1 96.37 24.74 -88.43
CA ALA A 1 96.16 25.67 -87.30
C ALA A 1 94.67 26.00 -87.12
N GLU A 2 93.96 26.40 -88.17
CA GLU A 2 92.55 26.85 -88.09
C GLU A 2 91.54 25.78 -87.60
N ARG A 3 91.67 24.51 -88.02
CA ARG A 3 90.80 23.43 -87.53
C ARG A 3 90.97 23.16 -86.03
N ALA A 4 92.19 23.26 -85.51
CA ALA A 4 92.47 23.07 -84.08
C ALA A 4 91.87 24.20 -83.22
N GLN A 5 91.90 25.44 -83.71
CA GLN A 5 91.27 26.59 -83.04
C GLN A 5 89.74 26.48 -83.01
N GLY A 6 89.11 25.95 -84.06
CA GLY A 6 87.67 25.65 -84.07
C GLY A 6 87.27 24.58 -83.05
N TYR A 7 88.06 23.51 -82.93
CA TYR A 7 87.83 22.48 -81.90
C TYR A 7 88.06 23.01 -80.47
N GLU A 8 89.04 23.90 -80.26
CA GLU A 8 89.24 24.55 -78.95
C GLU A 8 88.09 25.49 -78.56
N GLN A 9 87.55 26.24 -79.52
CA GLN A 9 86.38 27.10 -79.27
C GLN A 9 85.13 26.27 -78.97
N HIS A 10 84.90 25.19 -79.71
CA HIS A 10 83.81 24.26 -79.42
C HIS A 10 83.99 23.54 -78.08
N ALA A 11 85.21 23.15 -77.71
CA ALA A 11 85.48 22.57 -76.39
C ALA A 11 85.20 23.56 -75.25
N ARG A 12 85.52 24.85 -75.45
CA ARG A 12 85.20 25.91 -74.48
C ARG A 12 83.70 26.17 -74.38
N GLN A 13 82.99 26.20 -75.50
CA GLN A 13 81.53 26.32 -75.53
C GLN A 13 80.86 25.16 -74.79
N LEU A 14 81.23 23.92 -75.12
CA LEU A 14 80.73 22.73 -74.44
C LEU A 14 81.10 22.73 -72.94
N SER A 15 82.27 23.24 -72.54
CA SER A 15 82.61 23.36 -71.11
C SER A 15 81.74 24.37 -70.38
N HIS A 16 81.40 25.50 -71.01
CA HIS A 16 80.48 26.48 -70.43
C HIS A 16 79.06 25.92 -70.35
N GLU A 17 78.56 25.27 -71.40
CA GLU A 17 77.25 24.62 -71.39
C GLU A 17 77.17 23.52 -70.31
N LEU A 18 78.24 22.73 -70.14
CA LEU A 18 78.31 21.73 -69.06
C LEU A 18 78.36 22.36 -67.67
N GLU A 19 79.03 23.50 -67.49
CA GLU A 19 79.04 24.24 -66.23
C GLU A 19 77.67 24.86 -65.92
N GLU A 20 76.99 25.40 -66.92
CA GLU A 20 75.62 25.93 -66.80
C GLU A 20 74.63 24.82 -66.45
N LEU A 21 74.63 23.72 -67.19
CA LEU A 21 73.78 22.55 -66.89
C LEU A 21 74.09 21.95 -65.50
N ARG A 22 75.35 21.99 -65.05
CA ARG A 22 75.70 21.56 -63.68
C ARG A 22 75.14 22.50 -62.62
N ARG A 23 75.19 23.82 -62.84
CA ARG A 23 74.60 24.81 -61.94
C ARG A 23 73.08 24.68 -61.89
N GLU A 24 72.43 24.46 -63.04
CA GLU A 24 70.99 24.23 -63.13
C GLU A 24 70.58 22.92 -62.44
N LEU A 25 71.33 21.82 -62.66
CA LEU A 25 71.10 20.55 -61.95
C LEU A 25 71.30 20.68 -60.44
N GLN A 26 72.26 21.50 -59.98
CA GLN A 26 72.44 21.79 -58.56
C GLN A 26 71.26 22.60 -58.00
N GLY A 27 70.81 23.64 -58.70
CA GLY A 27 69.63 24.43 -58.32
C GLY A 27 68.37 23.58 -58.22
N VAL A 28 68.09 22.74 -59.23
CA VAL A 28 66.94 21.83 -59.24
C VAL A 28 67.05 20.77 -58.13
N ARG A 29 68.26 20.29 -57.79
CA ARG A 29 68.47 19.37 -56.66
C ARG A 29 68.24 20.04 -55.31
N GLU A 30 68.64 21.30 -55.16
CA GLU A 30 68.41 22.09 -53.94
C GLU A 30 66.93 22.46 -53.78
N GLU A 31 66.23 22.72 -54.88
CA GLU A 31 64.78 22.96 -54.89
C GLU A 31 63.99 21.68 -54.59
N ASN A 32 64.33 20.55 -55.22
CA ASN A 32 63.73 19.25 -54.92
C ASN A 32 64.12 18.70 -53.54
N GLY A 33 65.23 19.17 -52.95
CA GLY A 33 65.66 18.80 -51.61
C GLY A 33 64.88 19.51 -50.50
N LYS A 34 64.16 20.59 -50.82
CA LYS A 34 63.29 21.28 -49.87
C LYS A 34 61.98 20.49 -49.78
N PRO A 35 61.57 20.03 -48.58
CA PRO A 35 60.29 19.35 -48.44
C PRO A 35 59.19 20.33 -48.84
N ASP A 36 58.29 19.90 -49.71
CA ASP A 36 57.18 20.71 -50.22
C ASP A 36 56.45 21.40 -49.04
N PRO A 37 56.35 22.74 -49.01
CA PRO A 37 55.75 23.46 -47.90
C PRO A 37 54.33 22.98 -47.60
N ARG A 38 53.59 22.51 -48.62
CA ARG A 38 52.25 21.97 -48.44
C ARG A 38 52.24 20.66 -47.66
N ILE A 39 53.27 19.83 -47.83
CA ILE A 39 53.41 18.58 -47.08
C ILE A 39 53.75 18.89 -45.62
N GLN A 40 54.55 19.91 -45.35
CA GLN A 40 54.88 20.35 -43.98
C GLN A 40 53.63 20.86 -43.26
N GLU A 41 52.84 21.74 -43.89
CA GLU A 41 51.56 22.22 -43.36
C GLU A 41 50.61 21.06 -43.01
N LEU A 42 50.46 20.10 -43.92
CA LEU A 42 49.62 18.92 -43.69
C LEU A 42 50.16 18.05 -42.55
N GLN A 43 51.48 17.92 -42.40
CA GLN A 43 52.09 17.19 -41.29
C GLN A 43 51.83 17.88 -39.95
N GLU A 44 51.91 19.21 -39.91
CA GLU A 44 51.60 20.03 -38.73
C GLU A 44 50.12 19.97 -38.36
N GLU A 45 49.22 20.07 -39.34
CA GLU A 45 47.77 19.91 -39.15
C GLU A 45 47.43 18.51 -38.62
N MET A 46 48.04 17.46 -39.17
CA MET A 46 47.86 16.08 -38.70
C MET A 46 48.39 15.88 -37.28
N ALA A 47 49.51 16.51 -36.92
CA ALA A 47 50.03 16.47 -35.56
C ALA A 47 49.10 17.23 -34.58
N GLY A 48 48.61 18.40 -34.97
CA GLY A 48 47.64 19.18 -34.21
C GLY A 48 46.34 18.41 -33.98
N LEU A 49 45.81 17.77 -35.02
CA LEU A 49 44.60 16.96 -34.95
C LEU A 49 44.80 15.73 -34.03
N LYS A 50 45.94 15.04 -34.14
CA LYS A 50 46.28 13.92 -33.24
C LYS A 50 46.35 14.36 -31.78
N ASN A 51 47.00 15.50 -31.51
CA ASN A 51 47.09 16.05 -30.16
C ASN A 51 45.71 16.45 -29.62
N HIS A 52 44.86 17.04 -30.47
CA HIS A 52 43.48 17.38 -30.11
C HIS A 52 42.66 16.15 -29.75
N PHE A 53 42.70 15.09 -30.57
CA PHE A 53 42.00 13.83 -30.27
C PHE A 53 42.54 13.14 -29.03
N GLN A 54 43.85 13.15 -28.80
CA GLN A 54 44.43 12.61 -27.57
C GLN A 54 43.93 13.38 -26.34
N LEU A 55 43.87 14.70 -26.40
CA LEU A 55 43.34 15.51 -25.31
C LEU A 55 41.85 15.25 -25.07
N GLN A 56 41.05 15.18 -26.14
CA GLN A 56 39.64 14.84 -26.05
C GLN A 56 39.43 13.45 -25.44
N LEU A 57 40.19 12.45 -25.86
CA LEU A 57 40.12 11.09 -25.31
C LEU A 57 40.40 11.10 -23.80
N VAL A 58 41.45 11.81 -23.36
CA VAL A 58 41.77 11.93 -21.93
C VAL A 58 40.67 12.67 -21.16
N GLN A 59 40.06 13.70 -21.76
CA GLN A 59 38.94 14.41 -21.13
C GLN A 59 37.71 13.51 -20.99
N GLU A 60 37.35 12.76 -22.03
CA GLU A 60 36.24 11.82 -21.99
C GLU A 60 36.52 10.68 -20.99
N MET A 61 37.73 10.12 -20.96
CA MET A 61 38.12 9.13 -19.94
C MET A 61 38.02 9.67 -18.50
N LYS A 62 38.36 10.95 -18.27
CA LYS A 62 38.20 11.59 -16.96
C LYS A 62 36.72 11.74 -16.59
N LYS A 63 35.87 12.17 -17.54
CA LYS A 63 34.43 12.30 -17.33
C LYS A 63 33.80 10.94 -17.04
N THR A 64 34.16 9.90 -17.79
CA THR A 64 33.65 8.53 -17.55
C THR A 64 34.09 8.01 -16.20
N ALA A 65 35.36 8.18 -15.82
CA ALA A 65 35.85 7.78 -14.50
C ALA A 65 35.11 8.49 -13.35
N GLN A 66 34.83 9.79 -13.50
CA GLN A 66 34.05 10.54 -12.52
C GLN A 66 32.59 10.05 -12.44
N ALA A 67 31.96 9.77 -13.59
CA ALA A 67 30.60 9.24 -13.63
C ALA A 67 30.53 7.83 -13.01
N GLU A 68 31.52 6.97 -13.27
CA GLU A 68 31.63 5.65 -12.65
C GLU A 68 31.79 5.75 -11.13
N GLU A 69 32.62 6.66 -10.62
CA GLU A 69 32.80 6.87 -9.19
C GLU A 69 31.51 7.34 -8.52
N GLN A 70 30.78 8.26 -9.15
CA GLN A 70 29.47 8.70 -8.67
C GLN A 70 28.45 7.56 -8.65
N LEU A 71 28.44 6.69 -9.67
CA LEU A 71 27.57 5.51 -9.71
C LEU A 71 27.95 4.50 -8.62
N ARG A 72 29.25 4.23 -8.40
CA ARG A 72 29.73 3.36 -7.31
C ARG A 72 29.27 3.87 -5.95
N GLN A 73 29.41 5.17 -5.69
CA GLN A 73 28.95 5.77 -4.42
C GLN A 73 27.43 5.70 -4.26
N ARG A 74 26.65 5.84 -5.34
CA ARG A 74 25.19 5.66 -5.29
C ARG A 74 24.82 4.21 -4.98
N SER A 75 25.44 3.25 -5.67
CA SER A 75 25.26 1.81 -5.40
C SER A 75 25.55 1.47 -3.96
N GLN A 76 26.66 1.95 -3.39
CA GLN A 76 27.02 1.69 -1.99
C GLN A 76 25.99 2.26 -1.01
N ARG A 77 25.46 3.47 -1.25
CA ARG A 77 24.40 4.06 -0.41
C ARG A 77 23.09 3.29 -0.52
N GLU A 78 22.75 2.83 -1.72
CA GLU A 78 21.56 2.00 -1.96
C GLU A 78 21.70 0.64 -1.28
N GLU A 79 22.85 -0.02 -1.39
CA GLU A 79 23.16 -1.28 -0.70
C GLU A 79 23.09 -1.13 0.82
N GLN A 80 23.65 -0.06 1.39
CA GLN A 80 23.54 0.24 2.81
C GLN A 80 22.08 0.42 3.24
N ARG A 81 21.31 1.19 2.49
CA ARG A 81 19.88 1.40 2.76
C ARG A 81 19.09 0.09 2.65
N VAL A 82 19.39 -0.76 1.67
CA VAL A 82 18.75 -2.08 1.53
C VAL A 82 19.11 -2.96 2.73
N ALA A 83 20.37 -3.02 3.14
CA ALA A 83 20.79 -3.78 4.31
C ALA A 83 20.12 -3.31 5.61
N GLU A 84 19.95 -1.99 5.78
CA GLU A 84 19.21 -1.42 6.91
C GLU A 84 17.73 -1.82 6.91
N LEU A 85 17.07 -1.75 5.74
CA LEU A 85 15.68 -2.18 5.59
C LEU A 85 15.51 -3.68 5.81
N GLU A 86 16.43 -4.50 5.31
CA GLU A 86 16.44 -5.95 5.55
C GLU A 86 16.59 -6.26 7.04
N ALA A 87 17.45 -5.54 7.76
CA ALA A 87 17.61 -5.68 9.20
C ALA A 87 16.32 -5.32 9.96
N GLN A 88 15.64 -4.23 9.57
CA GLN A 88 14.36 -3.85 10.16
C GLN A 88 13.27 -4.90 9.87
N VAL A 89 13.20 -5.42 8.65
CA VAL A 89 12.27 -6.50 8.27
C VAL A 89 12.54 -7.77 9.08
N ALA A 90 13.80 -8.12 9.30
CA ALA A 90 14.18 -9.26 10.14
C ALA A 90 13.71 -9.06 11.60
N GLN A 91 13.92 -7.87 12.18
CA GLN A 91 13.46 -7.56 13.53
C GLN A 91 11.93 -7.64 13.67
N VAL A 92 11.19 -7.07 12.70
CA VAL A 92 9.71 -7.15 12.69
C VAL A 92 9.24 -8.60 12.52
N SER A 93 9.91 -9.38 11.69
CA SER A 93 9.60 -10.80 11.49
C SER A 93 9.85 -11.63 12.75
N GLU A 94 10.93 -11.34 13.48
CA GLU A 94 11.23 -11.97 14.77
C GLU A 94 10.16 -11.61 15.82
N LEU A 95 9.81 -10.32 15.94
CA LEU A 95 8.77 -9.85 16.85
C LEU A 95 7.42 -10.50 16.53
N LEU A 96 7.04 -10.56 15.25
CA LEU A 96 5.82 -11.24 14.81
C LEU A 96 5.87 -12.74 15.16
N GLY A 97 7.02 -13.39 14.96
CA GLY A 97 7.22 -14.80 15.32
C GLY A 97 7.10 -15.06 16.83
N THR A 98 7.60 -14.16 17.69
CA THR A 98 7.43 -14.28 19.14
C THR A 98 6.00 -14.00 19.59
N TYR A 99 5.32 -13.05 18.95
CA TYR A 99 3.91 -12.76 19.19
C TYR A 99 3.01 -13.93 18.79
N GLU A 100 3.22 -14.54 17.62
CA GLU A 100 2.42 -15.69 17.21
C GLU A 100 2.66 -16.91 18.13
N LYS A 101 3.90 -17.13 18.59
CA LYS A 101 4.20 -18.18 19.58
C LYS A 101 3.51 -17.94 20.93
N THR A 102 3.46 -16.71 21.41
CA THR A 102 2.77 -16.39 22.68
C THR A 102 1.26 -16.54 22.53
N LYS A 103 0.68 -16.02 21.44
CA LYS A 103 -0.73 -16.23 21.09
C LYS A 103 -1.10 -17.71 20.99
N GLN A 104 -0.27 -18.57 20.40
CA GLN A 104 -0.51 -20.02 20.36
C GLN A 104 -0.52 -20.65 21.76
N ARG A 105 0.38 -20.22 22.65
CA ARG A 105 0.39 -20.67 24.06
C ARG A 105 -0.87 -20.22 24.77
N ASP A 106 -1.30 -18.98 24.57
CA ASP A 106 -2.52 -18.44 25.16
C ASP A 106 -3.76 -19.17 24.64
N GLN A 107 -3.83 -19.47 23.35
CA GLN A 107 -4.91 -20.26 22.78
C GLN A 107 -4.96 -21.68 23.35
N ALA A 108 -3.80 -22.30 23.58
CA ALA A 108 -3.71 -23.60 24.24
C ALA A 108 -4.13 -23.54 25.72
N THR A 109 -3.79 -22.48 26.46
CA THR A 109 -4.23 -22.31 27.85
C THR A 109 -5.73 -22.05 27.93
N ILE A 110 -6.27 -21.20 27.04
CA ILE A 110 -7.72 -20.97 26.90
C ILE A 110 -8.44 -22.30 26.63
N GLN A 111 -7.93 -23.14 25.74
CA GLN A 111 -8.54 -24.44 25.45
C GLN A 111 -8.55 -25.35 26.69
N ARG A 112 -7.44 -25.44 27.43
CA ARG A 112 -7.38 -26.22 28.68
C ARG A 112 -8.35 -25.69 29.74
N LEU A 113 -8.49 -24.37 29.85
CA LEU A 113 -9.45 -23.76 30.78
C LEU A 113 -10.89 -24.06 30.37
N LYS A 114 -11.22 -24.00 29.06
CA LYS A 114 -12.53 -24.42 28.54
C LYS A 114 -12.81 -25.88 28.85
N ASP A 115 -11.85 -26.77 28.62
CA ASP A 115 -12.01 -28.20 28.90
C ASP A 115 -12.20 -28.44 30.42
N ARG A 116 -11.50 -27.68 31.28
CA ARG A 116 -11.68 -27.74 32.74
C ARG A 116 -13.05 -27.23 33.19
N ILE A 117 -13.58 -26.16 32.58
CA ILE A 117 -14.94 -25.68 32.84
C ILE A 117 -15.95 -26.77 32.48
N VAL A 118 -15.81 -27.40 31.32
CA VAL A 118 -16.69 -28.50 30.91
C VAL A 118 -16.61 -29.68 31.88
N GLN A 119 -15.41 -30.04 32.36
CA GLN A 119 -15.24 -31.07 33.40
C GLN A 119 -15.96 -30.69 34.70
N LEU A 120 -15.76 -29.46 35.19
CA LEU A 120 -16.42 -28.97 36.40
C LEU A 120 -17.94 -28.93 36.23
N ASP A 121 -18.45 -28.58 35.05
CA ASP A 121 -19.90 -28.62 34.76
C ASP A 121 -20.45 -30.05 34.78
N LEU A 122 -19.69 -31.05 34.30
CA LEU A 122 -20.05 -32.47 34.39
C LEU A 122 -20.01 -32.96 35.84
N GLU A 123 -18.97 -32.60 36.60
CA GLU A 123 -18.85 -32.89 38.03
C GLU A 123 -20.03 -32.28 38.81
N ASN A 124 -20.34 -31.00 38.59
CA ASN A 124 -21.46 -30.29 39.21
C ASN A 124 -22.82 -30.91 38.83
N LYS A 125 -23.04 -31.28 37.56
CA LYS A 125 -24.26 -31.99 37.14
C LYS A 125 -24.38 -33.34 37.86
N THR A 126 -23.29 -34.08 37.97
CA THR A 126 -23.27 -35.39 38.66
C THR A 126 -23.54 -35.22 40.16
N LEU A 127 -22.93 -34.21 40.80
CA LEU A 127 -23.19 -33.87 42.19
C LEU A 127 -24.63 -33.40 42.42
N ALA A 128 -25.20 -32.61 41.51
CA ALA A 128 -26.60 -32.19 41.58
C ALA A 128 -27.55 -33.38 41.45
N ILE A 129 -27.27 -34.32 40.55
CA ILE A 129 -28.02 -35.57 40.41
C ILE A 129 -27.87 -36.43 41.68
N ALA A 130 -26.66 -36.54 42.25
CA ALA A 130 -26.44 -37.29 43.49
C ALA A 130 -27.14 -36.64 44.70
N ALA A 131 -27.18 -35.30 44.75
CA ALA A 131 -27.91 -34.55 45.77
C ALA A 131 -29.43 -34.66 45.61
N SER A 132 -29.94 -34.67 44.37
CA SER A 132 -31.37 -34.88 44.09
C SER A 132 -31.81 -36.33 44.25
N SER A 133 -30.89 -37.28 44.09
CA SER A 133 -31.13 -38.73 44.23
C SER A 133 -30.91 -39.22 45.66
N ARG A 134 -30.38 -38.38 46.55
CA ARG A 134 -30.41 -38.66 47.99
C ARG A 134 -31.88 -38.54 48.41
N PRO A 135 -32.53 -39.63 48.87
CA PRO A 135 -33.89 -39.49 49.36
C PRO A 135 -33.85 -38.50 50.52
N LEU A 136 -34.66 -37.44 50.42
CA LEU A 136 -35.13 -36.67 51.58
C LEU A 136 -35.91 -37.66 52.45
N GLY A 137 -35.18 -38.40 53.26
CA GLY A 137 -35.69 -39.49 54.06
C GLY A 137 -34.80 -39.66 55.28
N GLU A 138 -34.53 -38.54 55.96
CA GLU A 138 -34.26 -38.45 57.39
C GLU A 138 -33.98 -36.98 57.73
N VAL A 139 -34.72 -36.43 58.71
CA VAL A 139 -34.60 -35.09 59.31
C VAL A 139 -35.33 -33.91 58.62
N ALA A 140 -36.44 -34.16 57.91
CA ALA A 140 -37.48 -33.14 57.73
C ALA A 140 -38.80 -33.69 58.26
N VAL A 141 -38.89 -33.74 59.59
CA VAL A 141 -40.10 -34.07 60.33
C VAL A 141 -41.18 -33.04 60.03
N ASP A 142 -42.30 -33.53 59.50
CA ASP A 142 -43.68 -33.05 59.66
C ASP A 142 -43.89 -31.66 60.27
N GLU A 143 -44.12 -30.65 59.42
CA GLU A 143 -44.78 -29.41 59.86
C GLU A 143 -45.99 -29.01 58.99
N ALA A 144 -46.16 -29.56 57.78
CA ALA A 144 -47.16 -29.05 56.83
C ALA A 144 -48.48 -29.84 56.76
N THR A 145 -48.60 -31.00 57.40
CA THR A 145 -49.82 -31.84 57.35
C THR A 145 -50.22 -32.36 58.72
N LEU A 146 -50.41 -31.45 59.68
CA LEU A 146 -51.22 -31.75 60.85
C LEU A 146 -52.69 -31.50 60.49
N ASP A 147 -53.42 -32.57 60.18
CA ASP A 147 -54.85 -32.53 59.96
C ASP A 147 -55.56 -31.78 61.10
N VAL A 148 -56.51 -30.91 60.76
CA VAL A 148 -57.30 -30.12 61.73
C VAL A 148 -57.97 -31.03 62.76
N ALA A 149 -58.27 -32.28 62.40
CA ALA A 149 -58.79 -33.30 63.32
C ALA A 149 -57.75 -33.74 64.37
N VAL A 150 -56.48 -33.92 63.99
CA VAL A 150 -55.39 -34.26 64.91
C VAL A 150 -55.05 -33.08 65.81
N LEU A 151 -55.14 -31.85 65.29
CA LEU A 151 -54.97 -30.64 66.09
C LEU A 151 -56.14 -30.45 67.06
N LYS A 152 -57.37 -30.75 66.66
CA LYS A 152 -58.55 -30.78 67.56
C LYS A 152 -58.42 -31.84 68.63
N GLU A 153 -57.97 -33.05 68.31
CA GLU A 153 -57.73 -34.08 69.33
C GLU A 153 -56.61 -33.69 70.29
N LYS A 154 -55.53 -33.07 69.81
CA LYS A 154 -54.47 -32.55 70.67
C LYS A 154 -54.96 -31.38 71.52
N MET A 155 -55.79 -30.51 70.96
CA MET A 155 -56.46 -29.43 71.71
C MET A 155 -57.41 -29.98 72.76
N GLU A 156 -58.21 -31.00 72.47
CA GLU A 156 -59.10 -31.64 73.44
C GLU A 156 -58.32 -32.40 74.52
N LYS A 157 -57.20 -33.03 74.18
CA LYS A 157 -56.28 -33.64 75.17
C LYS A 157 -55.66 -32.56 76.05
N LEU A 158 -55.23 -31.44 75.49
CA LEU A 158 -54.76 -30.28 76.25
C LEU A 158 -55.88 -29.67 77.08
N GLN A 159 -57.12 -29.60 76.59
CA GLN A 159 -58.27 -29.06 77.30
C GLN A 159 -58.72 -29.98 78.44
N LYS A 160 -58.60 -31.30 78.27
CA LYS A 160 -58.79 -32.30 79.34
C LYS A 160 -57.67 -32.22 80.38
N LEU A 161 -56.41 -32.08 79.96
CA LEU A 161 -55.28 -31.85 80.86
C LEU A 161 -55.41 -30.50 81.60
N LEU A 162 -55.95 -29.49 80.94
CA LEU A 162 -56.19 -28.16 81.50
C LEU A 162 -57.44 -28.12 82.38
N GLN A 163 -58.45 -28.96 82.14
CA GLN A 163 -59.55 -29.22 83.09
C GLN A 163 -59.11 -30.03 84.30
N VAL A 164 -58.18 -30.98 84.13
CA VAL A 164 -57.54 -31.69 85.26
C VAL A 164 -56.64 -30.74 86.06
N ALA A 165 -55.98 -29.78 85.40
CA ALA A 165 -55.23 -28.71 86.06
C ALA A 165 -56.14 -27.63 86.66
N ALA A 166 -57.27 -27.28 86.04
CA ALA A 166 -58.24 -26.29 86.51
C ALA A 166 -59.24 -26.85 87.54
N GLY A 167 -59.34 -28.18 87.69
CA GLY A 167 -59.86 -28.85 88.88
C GLY A 167 -59.00 -28.60 90.13
N LYS A 168 -57.82 -28.00 89.95
CA LYS A 168 -57.12 -27.18 90.94
C LYS A 168 -57.24 -25.71 90.53
N GLY A 169 -58.41 -25.13 90.71
CA GLY A 169 -58.57 -23.68 90.74
C GLY A 169 -59.15 -23.26 92.09
N PRO A 170 -59.12 -21.97 92.46
CA PRO A 170 -58.24 -20.91 91.95
C PRO A 170 -57.76 -19.97 93.08
N GLU A 171 -56.66 -19.24 92.89
CA GLU A 171 -56.60 -17.88 93.47
C GLU A 171 -56.06 -16.91 92.41
N GLU A 172 -56.95 -15.99 92.05
CA GLU A 172 -56.67 -14.75 91.33
C GLU A 172 -55.72 -13.83 92.15
N PRO A 173 -55.00 -12.92 91.48
CA PRO A 173 -54.16 -11.93 92.13
C PRO A 173 -55.04 -10.90 92.88
N ARG A 174 -55.17 -11.08 94.19
CA ARG A 174 -55.56 -10.02 95.11
C ARG A 174 -54.33 -9.56 95.89
N GLU A 175 -54.12 -8.25 95.87
CA GLU A 175 -53.30 -7.56 96.86
C GLU A 175 -53.69 -8.02 98.27
N PRO A 176 -52.72 -8.22 99.17
CA PRO A 176 -52.93 -7.66 100.49
C PRO A 176 -51.67 -7.05 101.08
N GLU A 177 -51.87 -5.89 101.70
CA GLU A 177 -50.97 -5.32 102.69
C GLU A 177 -50.65 -6.31 103.82
N LEU A 178 -49.47 -6.11 104.40
CA LEU A 178 -48.88 -6.73 105.58
C LEU A 178 -49.87 -7.11 106.70
N PRO A 179 -49.61 -8.20 107.44
CA PRO A 179 -48.90 -8.03 108.71
C PRO A 179 -47.89 -9.15 109.06
N PRO A 180 -47.03 -8.91 110.08
CA PRO A 180 -45.92 -9.77 110.42
C PRO A 180 -46.35 -10.89 111.38
N GLY A 181 -45.77 -12.07 111.21
CA GLY A 181 -45.98 -13.19 112.12
C GLY A 181 -45.07 -14.34 111.77
N ASP A 182 -44.07 -14.56 112.62
CA ASP A 182 -43.15 -15.70 112.60
C ASP A 182 -43.87 -17.04 112.41
N GLY A 183 -43.30 -17.91 111.58
CA GLY A 183 -43.83 -19.25 111.39
C GLY A 183 -43.12 -20.03 110.29
N ASN A 184 -41.94 -20.54 110.63
CA ASN A 184 -41.20 -21.61 109.96
C ASN A 184 -42.09 -22.57 109.13
N GLY A 185 -42.03 -22.46 107.81
CA GLY A 185 -42.65 -23.38 106.85
C GLY A 185 -42.19 -23.09 105.43
N ASP A 186 -41.62 -24.10 104.78
CA ASP A 186 -41.31 -24.19 103.35
C ASP A 186 -40.10 -23.44 102.77
N LYS A 187 -38.95 -24.08 102.99
CA LYS A 187 -37.72 -24.00 102.17
C LYS A 187 -37.90 -24.35 100.67
N ALA A 188 -39.13 -24.52 100.17
CA ALA A 188 -39.41 -24.88 98.78
C ALA A 188 -39.53 -23.64 97.87
N SER A 189 -40.27 -22.60 98.27
CA SER A 189 -40.53 -21.42 97.40
C SER A 189 -39.34 -20.47 97.28
N GLY A 190 -38.53 -20.34 98.33
CA GLY A 190 -37.29 -19.54 98.31
C GLY A 190 -36.19 -20.12 97.40
N GLY A 191 -36.19 -21.44 97.21
CA GLY A 191 -35.28 -22.12 96.28
C GLY A 191 -35.59 -21.82 94.82
N HIS A 192 -36.88 -21.72 94.46
CA HIS A 192 -37.34 -21.39 93.10
C HIS A 192 -36.98 -19.96 92.70
N CYS A 193 -37.30 -18.95 93.53
CA CYS A 193 -36.90 -17.56 93.26
C CYS A 193 -35.38 -17.41 93.14
N GLN A 194 -34.61 -18.15 93.95
CA GLN A 194 -33.14 -18.10 93.90
C GLN A 194 -32.56 -18.85 92.69
N GLN A 195 -33.22 -19.89 92.19
CA GLN A 195 -32.88 -20.56 90.93
C GLN A 195 -33.21 -19.71 89.72
N GLU A 196 -34.39 -19.08 89.66
CA GLU A 196 -34.78 -18.17 88.57
C GLU A 196 -33.81 -16.99 88.46
N LEU A 197 -33.38 -16.42 89.58
CA LEU A 197 -32.40 -15.33 89.61
C LEU A 197 -31.01 -15.78 89.16
N ARG A 198 -30.64 -17.06 89.37
CA ARG A 198 -29.41 -17.64 88.79
C ARG A 198 -29.55 -17.87 87.29
N GLN A 199 -30.69 -18.41 86.84
CA GLN A 199 -30.97 -18.61 85.41
C GLN A 199 -30.96 -17.29 84.66
N LEU A 200 -31.59 -16.23 85.19
CA LEU A 200 -31.61 -14.92 84.56
C LEU A 200 -30.20 -14.29 84.50
N LYS A 201 -29.37 -14.48 85.53
CA LYS A 201 -27.97 -14.05 85.51
C LYS A 201 -27.16 -14.81 84.47
N GLU A 202 -27.35 -16.11 84.35
CA GLU A 202 -26.70 -16.93 83.32
C GLU A 202 -27.17 -16.53 81.91
N GLU A 203 -28.46 -16.26 81.72
CA GLU A 203 -29.01 -15.77 80.46
C GLU A 203 -28.49 -14.39 80.09
N PHE A 204 -28.35 -13.49 81.08
CA PHE A 204 -27.77 -12.18 80.90
C PHE A 204 -26.28 -12.26 80.55
N GLU A 205 -25.49 -13.08 81.23
CA GLU A 205 -24.09 -13.29 80.86
C GLU A 205 -23.96 -13.94 79.47
N ARG A 206 -24.83 -14.90 79.12
CA ARG A 206 -24.91 -15.45 77.77
C ARG A 206 -25.28 -14.38 76.73
N TYR A 207 -26.21 -13.47 77.06
CA TYR A 207 -26.58 -12.35 76.18
C TYR A 207 -25.42 -11.36 76.01
N LYS A 208 -24.73 -11.01 77.09
CA LYS A 208 -23.57 -10.12 77.10
C LYS A 208 -22.42 -10.66 76.25
N VAL A 209 -22.10 -11.95 76.38
CA VAL A 209 -21.08 -12.61 75.56
C VAL A 209 -21.50 -12.60 74.08
N ARG A 210 -22.77 -12.93 73.76
CA ARG A 210 -23.28 -12.87 72.38
C ARG A 210 -23.22 -11.46 71.80
N ALA A 211 -23.64 -10.43 72.55
CA ALA A 211 -23.58 -9.03 72.11
C ALA A 211 -22.14 -8.56 71.87
N GLN A 212 -21.20 -8.91 72.77
CA GLN A 212 -19.78 -8.62 72.59
C GLN A 212 -19.18 -9.34 71.37
N GLN A 213 -19.61 -10.58 71.09
CA GLN A 213 -19.16 -11.33 69.91
C GLN A 213 -19.72 -10.75 68.61
N VAL A 214 -20.98 -10.28 68.60
CA VAL A 214 -21.58 -9.56 67.46
C VAL A 214 -20.86 -8.23 67.22
N LEU A 215 -20.55 -7.47 68.27
CA LEU A 215 -19.80 -6.21 68.13
C LEU A 215 -18.37 -6.42 67.64
N LYS A 216 -17.65 -7.44 68.16
CA LYS A 216 -16.31 -7.78 67.67
C LYS A 216 -16.33 -8.24 66.22
N SER A 217 -17.28 -9.11 65.85
CA SER A 217 -17.41 -9.60 64.47
C SER A 217 -17.84 -8.49 63.50
N LYS A 218 -18.67 -7.54 63.95
CA LYS A 218 -19.03 -6.35 63.17
C LYS A 218 -17.82 -5.44 62.99
N ALA A 219 -17.10 -5.12 64.06
CA ALA A 219 -15.89 -4.28 63.98
C ALA A 219 -14.80 -4.90 63.09
N SER A 220 -14.59 -6.23 63.13
CA SER A 220 -13.63 -6.90 62.24
C SER A 220 -14.06 -6.88 60.77
N LYS A 221 -15.36 -6.98 60.50
CA LYS A 221 -15.90 -6.87 59.14
C LYS A 221 -15.81 -5.44 58.61
N ASP A 222 -16.14 -4.45 59.43
CA ASP A 222 -16.04 -3.04 59.07
C ASP A 222 -14.58 -2.63 58.76
N VAL A 223 -13.61 -3.18 59.49
CA VAL A 223 -12.17 -3.00 59.19
C VAL A 223 -11.76 -3.70 57.90
N GLY A 224 -12.31 -4.89 57.59
CA GLY A 224 -12.09 -5.56 56.31
C GLY A 224 -12.65 -4.76 55.14
N LEU A 225 -13.90 -4.30 55.25
CA LEU A 225 -14.55 -3.48 54.23
C LEU A 225 -13.83 -2.14 54.03
N ALA A 226 -13.31 -1.51 55.08
CA ALA A 226 -12.53 -0.28 54.96
C ALA A 226 -11.23 -0.49 54.17
N ARG A 227 -10.52 -1.60 54.41
CA ARG A 227 -9.30 -1.95 53.66
C ARG A 227 -9.60 -2.25 52.19
N GLU A 228 -10.63 -3.03 51.89
CA GLU A 228 -11.05 -3.30 50.52
C GLU A 228 -11.42 -2.01 49.77
N LEU A 229 -12.03 -1.05 50.47
CA LEU A 229 -12.40 0.26 49.91
C LEU A 229 -11.16 1.14 49.68
N GLU A 230 -10.17 1.09 50.57
CA GLU A 230 -8.86 1.74 50.37
C GLU A 230 -8.10 1.12 49.19
N GLU A 231 -8.00 -0.20 49.10
CA GLU A 231 -7.38 -0.91 47.98
C GLU A 231 -8.07 -0.58 46.64
N ALA A 232 -9.41 -0.54 46.62
CA ALA A 232 -10.16 -0.15 45.43
C ALA A 232 -9.92 1.32 45.04
N ARG A 233 -9.71 2.22 46.01
CA ARG A 233 -9.36 3.63 45.75
C ARG A 233 -7.95 3.76 45.20
N GLU A 234 -7.00 3.01 45.71
CA GLU A 234 -5.62 2.97 45.21
C GLU A 234 -5.59 2.45 43.77
N GLN A 235 -6.29 1.35 43.49
CA GLN A 235 -6.43 0.82 42.12
C GLN A 235 -7.09 1.84 41.18
N LEU A 236 -8.11 2.56 41.63
CA LEU A 236 -8.72 3.65 40.87
C LEU A 236 -7.75 4.80 40.60
N ALA A 237 -6.90 5.17 41.56
CA ALA A 237 -5.88 6.19 41.39
C ALA A 237 -4.81 5.74 40.38
N GLU A 238 -4.30 4.51 40.51
CA GLU A 238 -3.35 3.95 39.55
C GLU A 238 -3.92 3.87 38.13
N LEU A 239 -5.17 3.46 37.98
CA LEU A 239 -5.82 3.39 36.67
C LEU A 239 -6.01 4.78 36.07
N ARG A 240 -6.30 5.80 36.88
CA ARG A 240 -6.36 7.19 36.43
C ARG A 240 -4.99 7.70 35.99
N ASP A 241 -3.94 7.44 36.75
CA ASP A 241 -2.58 7.85 36.39
C ASP A 241 -2.11 7.14 35.11
N LYS A 242 -2.38 5.84 34.97
CA LYS A 242 -2.13 5.08 33.74
C LYS A 242 -2.90 5.67 32.55
N HIS A 243 -4.16 6.07 32.75
CA HIS A 243 -4.95 6.71 31.71
C HIS A 243 -4.36 8.05 31.26
N VAL A 244 -3.95 8.89 32.21
CA VAL A 244 -3.31 10.19 31.92
C VAL A 244 -1.98 9.99 31.18
N LEU A 245 -1.14 9.04 31.62
CA LEU A 245 0.12 8.72 30.95
C LEU A 245 -0.10 8.21 29.53
N LEU A 246 -1.10 7.33 29.33
CA LEU A 246 -1.44 6.84 27.99
C LEU A 246 -1.96 7.97 27.10
N GLN A 247 -2.78 8.88 27.62
CA GLN A 247 -3.26 10.05 26.88
C GLN A 247 -2.10 10.97 26.46
N LEU A 248 -1.17 11.26 27.37
CA LEU A 248 0.02 12.07 27.04
C LEU A 248 0.90 11.38 25.99
N ALA A 249 1.11 10.06 26.11
CA ALA A 249 1.88 9.29 25.13
C ALA A 249 1.20 9.29 23.75
N THR A 250 -0.13 9.14 23.68
CA THR A 250 -0.86 9.24 22.41
C THR A 250 -0.76 10.64 21.82
N ASP A 251 -0.90 11.69 22.63
CA ASP A 251 -0.80 13.07 22.17
C ASP A 251 0.60 13.39 21.63
N ASP A 252 1.65 12.89 22.27
CA ASP A 252 3.03 13.11 21.84
C ASP A 252 3.35 12.33 20.56
N MET A 253 2.88 11.09 20.44
CA MET A 253 2.97 10.33 19.19
C MET A 253 2.20 11.01 18.05
N GLU A 254 1.00 11.55 18.32
CA GLU A 254 0.24 12.31 17.33
C GLU A 254 0.99 13.58 16.87
N LYS A 255 1.62 14.32 17.79
CA LYS A 255 2.43 15.50 17.44
C LYS A 255 3.61 15.12 16.56
N GLN A 256 4.32 14.04 16.88
CA GLN A 256 5.45 13.55 16.08
C GLN A 256 4.99 13.16 14.67
N GLN A 257 3.91 12.38 14.56
CA GLN A 257 3.36 12.00 13.26
C GLN A 257 2.88 13.22 12.45
N ARG A 258 2.30 14.24 13.09
CA ARG A 258 1.92 15.50 12.42
C ARG A 258 3.14 16.22 11.87
N GLN A 259 4.21 16.34 12.65
CA GLN A 259 5.46 16.97 12.22
C GLN A 259 6.12 16.21 11.07
N GLU A 260 6.16 14.88 11.14
CA GLU A 260 6.67 14.04 10.04
C GLU A 260 5.84 14.21 8.76
N LEU A 261 4.51 14.23 8.89
CA LEU A 261 3.61 14.47 7.75
C LEU A 261 3.83 15.86 7.13
N GLU A 262 4.04 16.89 7.96
CA GLU A 262 4.35 18.25 7.49
C GLU A 262 5.71 18.31 6.77
N ALA A 263 6.75 17.67 7.33
CA ALA A 263 8.05 17.57 6.69
C ALA A 263 7.96 16.84 5.33
N LYS A 264 7.26 15.70 5.28
CA LYS A 264 7.05 14.95 4.02
C LYS A 264 6.25 15.76 3.00
N LYS A 265 5.25 16.54 3.43
CA LYS A 265 4.52 17.46 2.55
C LYS A 265 5.43 18.54 1.97
N GLN A 266 6.31 19.12 2.79
CA GLN A 266 7.27 20.12 2.32
C GLN A 266 8.29 19.53 1.34
N GLU A 267 8.83 18.34 1.63
CA GLU A 267 9.72 17.60 0.71
C GLU A 267 9.04 17.32 -0.64
N LEU A 268 7.78 16.87 -0.64
CA LEU A 268 7.02 16.64 -1.86
C LEU A 268 6.81 17.92 -2.66
N GLN A 269 6.48 19.04 -2.00
CA GLN A 269 6.33 20.33 -2.66
C GLN A 269 7.64 20.81 -3.30
N GLN A 270 8.77 20.66 -2.59
CA GLN A 270 10.09 21.00 -3.12
C GLN A 270 10.43 20.14 -4.34
N LEU A 271 10.20 18.82 -4.27
CA LEU A 271 10.46 17.91 -5.38
C LEU A 271 9.58 18.23 -6.59
N GLN A 272 8.30 18.56 -6.38
CA GLN A 272 7.40 19.00 -7.45
C GLN A 272 7.89 20.30 -8.12
N GLN A 273 8.37 21.26 -7.33
CA GLN A 273 8.93 22.51 -7.86
C GLN A 273 10.19 22.26 -8.68
N LEU A 274 11.11 21.42 -8.19
CA LEU A 274 12.33 21.04 -8.91
C LEU A 274 11.99 20.32 -10.23
N HIS A 275 11.09 19.34 -10.18
CA HIS A 275 10.67 18.63 -11.38
C HIS A 275 10.03 19.56 -12.41
N ARG A 276 9.22 20.52 -11.97
CA ARG A 276 8.65 21.54 -12.85
C ARG A 276 9.73 22.41 -13.48
N GLN A 277 10.72 22.85 -12.71
CA GLN A 277 11.84 23.64 -13.23
C GLN A 277 12.69 22.85 -14.23
N GLU A 278 12.96 21.57 -13.96
CA GLU A 278 13.66 20.67 -14.88
C GLU A 278 12.89 20.47 -16.18
N LEU A 279 11.57 20.28 -16.09
CA LEU A 279 10.71 20.18 -17.27
C LEU A 279 10.75 21.45 -18.11
N GLU A 280 10.65 22.63 -17.47
CA GLU A 280 10.74 23.93 -18.13
C GLU A 280 12.12 24.11 -18.79
N ARG A 281 13.22 23.73 -18.12
CA ARG A 281 14.58 23.74 -18.69
C ARG A 281 14.70 22.85 -19.92
N CYS A 282 14.27 21.59 -19.82
CA CYS A 282 14.28 20.66 -20.94
C CYS A 282 13.47 21.19 -22.12
N GLN A 283 12.28 21.76 -21.87
CA GLN A 283 11.45 22.35 -22.93
C GLN A 283 12.16 23.52 -23.62
N LEU A 284 12.82 24.40 -22.87
CA LEU A 284 13.60 25.50 -23.43
C LEU A 284 14.76 25.00 -24.27
N GLU A 285 15.52 24.00 -23.79
CA GLU A 285 16.60 23.40 -24.56
C GLU A 285 16.13 22.78 -25.87
N PHE A 286 14.99 22.08 -25.87
CA PHE A 286 14.42 21.53 -27.10
C PHE A 286 13.97 22.63 -28.08
N ARG A 287 13.36 23.71 -27.57
CA ARG A 287 12.99 24.87 -28.38
C ARG A 287 14.22 25.54 -29.00
N GLU A 288 15.28 25.74 -28.22
CA GLU A 288 16.54 26.29 -28.74
C GLU A 288 17.18 25.41 -29.81
N ARG A 289 17.19 24.09 -29.61
CA ARG A 289 17.69 23.14 -30.62
C ARG A 289 16.86 23.18 -31.90
N ALA A 290 15.53 23.29 -31.78
CA ALA A 290 14.65 23.42 -32.94
C ALA A 290 14.93 24.71 -33.72
N LEU A 291 15.04 25.86 -33.03
CA LEU A 291 15.36 27.14 -33.66
C LEU A 291 16.72 27.11 -34.38
N ARG A 292 17.75 26.50 -33.78
CA ARG A 292 19.07 26.36 -34.43
C ARG A 292 18.99 25.55 -35.72
N LEU A 293 18.23 24.45 -35.72
CA LEU A 293 18.02 23.64 -36.92
C LEU A 293 17.24 24.41 -37.99
N GLU A 294 16.22 25.18 -37.61
CA GLU A 294 15.49 26.05 -38.53
C GLU A 294 16.40 27.10 -39.16
N GLU A 295 17.26 27.76 -38.38
CA GLU A 295 18.26 28.71 -38.88
C GLU A 295 19.26 28.05 -39.85
N GLU A 296 19.73 26.85 -39.56
CA GLU A 296 20.61 26.10 -40.46
C GLU A 296 19.90 25.74 -41.77
N MET A 297 18.63 25.33 -41.71
CA MET A 297 17.81 25.07 -42.89
C MET A 297 17.58 26.33 -43.72
N HIS A 298 17.35 27.48 -43.08
CA HIS A 298 17.26 28.77 -43.77
C HIS A 298 18.58 29.11 -44.49
N LYS A 299 19.72 29.00 -43.79
CA LYS A 299 21.05 29.21 -44.40
C LYS A 299 21.31 28.27 -45.59
N GLN A 300 20.88 27.01 -45.51
CA GLN A 300 21.00 26.06 -46.63
C GLN A 300 20.13 26.47 -47.82
N ARG A 301 18.88 26.88 -47.57
CA ARG A 301 17.97 27.38 -48.62
C ARG A 301 18.54 28.62 -49.30
N ASP A 302 19.08 29.57 -48.54
CA ASP A 302 19.67 30.80 -49.08
C ASP A 302 20.89 30.50 -49.94
N ARG A 303 21.76 29.57 -49.51
CA ARG A 303 22.90 29.09 -50.32
C ARG A 303 22.43 28.41 -51.60
N ALA A 304 21.41 27.55 -51.53
CA ALA A 304 20.87 26.87 -52.71
C ALA A 304 20.25 27.86 -53.70
N LEU A 305 19.51 28.87 -53.20
CA LEU A 305 18.97 29.96 -54.02
C LEU A 305 20.08 30.79 -54.67
N ALA A 306 21.17 31.08 -53.95
CA ALA A 306 22.31 31.79 -54.52
C ALA A 306 22.99 31.00 -55.65
N VAL A 307 23.22 29.69 -55.46
CA VAL A 307 23.76 28.81 -56.49
C VAL A 307 22.83 28.72 -57.70
N LEU A 308 21.52 28.60 -57.48
CA LEU A 308 20.55 28.61 -58.58
C LEU A 308 20.60 29.93 -59.36
N ALA A 309 20.66 31.07 -58.67
CA ALA A 309 20.79 32.37 -59.32
C ALA A 309 22.10 32.52 -60.12
N GLU A 310 23.21 31.95 -59.64
CA GLU A 310 24.46 31.88 -60.41
C GLU A 310 24.31 31.02 -61.66
N LYS A 311 23.68 29.84 -61.54
CA LYS A 311 23.42 28.95 -62.69
C LYS A 311 22.47 29.58 -63.70
N ASP A 312 21.45 30.30 -63.26
CA ASP A 312 20.54 31.03 -64.14
C ASP A 312 21.29 32.10 -64.94
N ARG A 313 22.21 32.84 -64.30
CA ARG A 313 23.07 33.82 -65.00
C ARG A 313 24.01 33.14 -66.01
N GLU A 314 24.62 32.01 -65.65
CA GLU A 314 25.45 31.23 -66.57
C GLU A 314 24.62 30.74 -67.77
N LEU A 315 23.40 30.25 -67.54
CA LEU A 315 22.48 29.83 -68.60
C LEU A 315 22.06 31.00 -69.50
N GLU A 316 21.80 32.18 -68.94
CA GLU A 316 21.53 33.40 -69.70
C GLU A 316 22.72 33.80 -70.57
N GLN A 317 23.95 33.73 -70.04
CA GLN A 317 25.17 33.99 -70.79
C GLN A 317 25.34 32.98 -71.95
N LEU A 318 25.13 31.68 -71.70
CA LEU A 318 25.19 30.65 -72.73
C LEU A 318 24.12 30.85 -73.81
N ARG A 319 22.90 31.24 -73.42
CA ARG A 319 21.82 31.59 -74.37
C ARG A 319 22.17 32.83 -75.20
N ALA A 320 22.83 33.82 -74.61
CA ALA A 320 23.29 35.02 -75.33
C ALA A 320 24.44 34.72 -76.32
N LEU A 321 25.30 33.74 -75.99
CA LEU A 321 26.39 33.29 -76.86
C LEU A 321 25.93 32.30 -77.94
N THR A 322 24.76 31.69 -77.78
CA THR A 322 24.15 30.81 -78.78
C THR A 322 23.38 31.68 -79.79
N PRO A 323 23.84 31.86 -81.04
CA PRO A 323 23.06 32.60 -82.04
C PRO A 323 21.73 31.87 -82.27
N PRO A 324 20.64 32.59 -82.62
CA PRO A 324 19.35 31.96 -82.87
C PRO A 324 19.46 31.09 -84.12
N HIS A 325 19.81 29.81 -83.95
CA HIS A 325 19.46 28.78 -84.90
C HIS A 325 17.95 28.63 -84.78
N GLY A 326 17.26 29.48 -85.54
CA GLY A 326 15.83 29.43 -85.70
C GLY A 326 15.45 28.04 -86.18
N HIS A 327 14.92 27.23 -85.27
CA HIS A 327 13.98 26.20 -85.64
C HIS A 327 12.78 26.91 -86.25
N LYS A 328 12.86 27.15 -87.56
CA LYS A 328 11.73 27.49 -88.42
C LYS A 328 10.69 26.40 -88.19
N SER A 329 9.65 26.78 -87.46
CA SER A 329 8.37 26.11 -87.46
C SER A 329 7.86 26.10 -88.90
N CYS A 330 8.00 24.96 -89.59
CA CYS A 330 7.29 24.72 -90.84
C CYS A 330 5.86 24.34 -90.47
N ARG A 331 4.95 25.24 -90.82
CA ARG A 331 3.53 25.02 -90.88
C ARG A 331 3.19 24.32 -92.21
N ASP A 332 2.15 23.48 -92.14
CA ASP A 332 1.22 23.05 -93.20
C ASP A 332 1.31 21.59 -93.69
N GLY A 333 0.16 20.89 -93.57
CA GLY A 333 -0.24 19.90 -94.58
C GLY A 333 -0.71 18.50 -94.14
N ALA A 334 -1.92 18.42 -93.54
CA ALA A 334 -2.93 17.36 -93.74
C ALA A 334 -2.80 15.97 -93.05
N PRO A 335 -3.94 15.30 -92.77
CA PRO A 335 -4.07 14.21 -91.81
C PRO A 335 -4.07 12.83 -92.49
N GLY A 336 -3.46 11.84 -91.85
CA GLY A 336 -3.45 10.44 -92.30
C GLY A 336 -3.35 9.49 -91.11
N ASP A 337 -4.29 8.56 -91.07
CA ASP A 337 -4.51 7.53 -90.05
C ASP A 337 -3.29 6.63 -89.76
N ALA A 338 -3.07 6.37 -88.45
CA ALA A 338 -2.57 5.16 -87.75
C ALA A 338 -1.37 4.33 -88.30
N PRO A 339 -0.56 3.62 -87.47
CA PRO A 339 -0.88 3.10 -86.13
C PRO A 339 0.19 3.30 -85.04
N ARG A 340 -0.21 3.02 -83.79
CA ARG A 340 0.69 2.70 -82.67
C ARG A 340 1.50 1.44 -83.00
N GLN A 341 2.82 1.56 -83.05
CA GLN A 341 3.73 0.48 -82.68
C GLN A 341 5.14 1.02 -82.42
N ASP A 342 5.58 0.85 -81.18
CA ASP A 342 6.95 0.57 -80.73
C ASP A 342 8.11 1.24 -81.47
N SER A 343 8.58 2.35 -80.91
CA SER A 343 9.96 2.79 -81.08
C SER A 343 10.75 2.43 -79.82
N SER A 344 11.24 1.19 -79.80
CA SER A 344 12.57 0.92 -79.27
C SER A 344 13.58 1.84 -79.98
N GLU A 345 14.66 2.15 -79.28
CA GLU A 345 15.93 2.65 -79.84
C GLU A 345 15.97 4.11 -80.31
N ILE A 346 15.96 5.03 -79.35
CA ILE A 346 16.96 6.10 -79.34
C ILE A 346 17.53 6.19 -77.93
N LEU A 347 18.47 5.28 -77.65
CA LEU A 347 19.52 5.54 -76.66
C LEU A 347 20.23 6.84 -77.08
N PRO A 348 20.29 7.89 -76.25
CA PRO A 348 21.32 8.89 -76.40
C PRO A 348 22.65 8.18 -76.09
N GLN A 349 23.35 7.92 -77.16
CA GLN A 349 24.76 7.62 -77.24
C GLN A 349 25.55 8.44 -76.21
N GLU A 350 26.28 7.71 -75.35
CA GLU A 350 27.57 8.10 -74.78
C GLU A 350 27.60 9.42 -73.98
N LEU A 351 27.08 9.38 -72.75
CA LEU A 351 27.83 10.00 -71.66
C LEU A 351 29.01 9.07 -71.37
N GLN A 352 30.07 9.24 -72.14
CA GLN A 352 31.40 8.78 -71.79
C GLN A 352 31.67 9.25 -70.36
N PRO A 353 31.81 8.37 -69.35
CA PRO A 353 32.17 8.83 -68.03
C PRO A 353 33.54 9.47 -68.15
N CYS A 354 33.63 10.77 -67.84
CA CYS A 354 34.92 11.39 -67.61
C CYS A 354 35.62 10.57 -66.52
N SER A 355 36.68 9.86 -66.88
CA SER A 355 37.45 8.92 -66.05
C SER A 355 38.15 9.55 -64.84
N GLY A 356 37.78 10.79 -64.48
CA GLY A 356 38.20 11.50 -63.27
C GLY A 356 37.11 11.65 -62.19
N SER A 357 35.82 11.38 -62.46
CA SER A 357 34.72 11.54 -61.48
C SER A 357 34.14 10.23 -60.92
N GLU A 358 34.52 9.08 -61.50
CA GLU A 358 34.10 7.76 -61.05
C GLU A 358 34.43 7.46 -59.57
N PRO A 359 35.65 7.73 -59.05
CA PRO A 359 35.98 7.38 -57.66
C PRO A 359 35.15 8.14 -56.62
N THR A 360 34.71 9.37 -56.93
CA THR A 360 33.88 10.17 -56.02
C THR A 360 32.44 9.65 -55.97
N PHE A 361 31.89 9.18 -57.10
CA PHE A 361 30.56 8.60 -57.15
C PHE A 361 30.48 7.26 -56.39
N PHE A 362 31.50 6.41 -56.51
CA PHE A 362 31.59 5.15 -55.77
C PHE A 362 31.68 5.36 -54.25
N LEU A 363 32.49 6.32 -53.79
CA LEU A 363 32.60 6.66 -52.36
C LEU A 363 31.29 7.21 -51.79
N TYR A 364 30.58 8.03 -52.55
CA TYR A 364 29.26 8.53 -52.14
C TYR A 364 28.22 7.41 -52.07
N ALA A 365 28.19 6.51 -53.06
CA ALA A 365 27.31 5.34 -53.05
C ALA A 365 27.59 4.42 -51.85
N GLU A 366 28.87 4.20 -51.51
CA GLU A 366 29.26 3.43 -50.34
C GLU A 366 28.83 4.11 -49.03
N GLN A 367 29.01 5.43 -48.91
CA GLN A 367 28.54 6.19 -47.76
C GLN A 367 27.02 6.15 -47.61
N LEU A 368 26.28 6.19 -48.73
CA LEU A 368 24.83 6.05 -48.74
C LEU A 368 24.42 4.66 -48.23
N ALA A 369 25.07 3.60 -48.71
CA ALA A 369 24.81 2.23 -48.28
C ALA A 369 25.09 2.04 -46.77
N ARG A 370 26.17 2.63 -46.25
CA ARG A 370 26.47 2.61 -44.80
C ARG A 370 25.36 3.29 -43.99
N LYS A 371 24.92 4.48 -44.43
CA LYS A 371 23.80 5.20 -43.80
C LYS A 371 22.49 4.42 -43.89
N GLU A 372 22.21 3.74 -44.99
CA GLU A 372 21.01 2.90 -45.13
C GLU A 372 21.03 1.71 -44.17
N VAL A 373 22.18 1.08 -43.97
CA VAL A 373 22.36 0.00 -42.99
C VAL A 373 22.17 0.52 -41.57
N GLU A 374 22.75 1.68 -41.23
CA GLU A 374 22.55 2.32 -39.92
C GLU A 374 21.08 2.69 -39.68
N ILE A 375 20.41 3.29 -40.66
CA ILE A 375 18.97 3.61 -40.60
C ILE A 375 18.15 2.33 -40.43
N ALA A 376 18.48 1.25 -41.13
CA ALA A 376 17.81 -0.03 -40.98
C ALA A 376 18.04 -0.63 -39.58
N ALA A 377 19.25 -0.53 -39.03
CA ALA A 377 19.57 -0.97 -37.68
C ALA A 377 18.80 -0.15 -36.62
N LEU A 378 18.78 1.17 -36.76
CA LEU A 378 18.04 2.07 -35.88
C LEU A 378 16.53 1.81 -35.96
N ARG A 379 15.98 1.57 -37.15
CA ARG A 379 14.56 1.18 -37.32
C ARG A 379 14.25 -0.15 -36.62
N LYS A 380 15.13 -1.15 -36.72
CA LYS A 380 14.99 -2.42 -36.01
C LYS A 380 15.04 -2.23 -34.49
N GLN A 381 15.97 -1.40 -34.00
CA GLN A 381 16.08 -1.10 -32.57
C GLN A 381 14.85 -0.34 -32.06
N ARG A 382 14.37 0.67 -32.81
CA ARG A 382 13.13 1.40 -32.52
C ARG A 382 11.95 0.44 -32.41
N HIS A 383 11.78 -0.45 -33.38
CA HIS A 383 10.69 -1.43 -33.35
C HIS A 383 10.79 -2.37 -32.14
N ARG A 384 12.00 -2.84 -31.78
CA ARG A 384 12.21 -3.65 -30.57
C ARG A 384 11.80 -2.90 -29.29
N LEU A 385 12.18 -1.61 -29.19
CA LEU A 385 11.82 -0.77 -28.05
C LEU A 385 10.31 -0.48 -28.00
N GLU A 386 9.68 -0.23 -29.15
CA GLU A 386 8.22 -0.07 -29.28
C GLU A 386 7.48 -1.33 -28.79
N VAL A 387 7.93 -2.52 -29.22
CA VAL A 387 7.35 -3.79 -28.76
C VAL A 387 7.54 -3.99 -27.25
N GLN A 388 8.72 -3.67 -26.72
CA GLN A 388 8.96 -3.73 -25.28
C GLN A 388 8.08 -2.75 -24.50
N LEU A 389 7.88 -1.53 -25.00
CA LEU A 389 6.97 -0.55 -24.41
C LEU A 389 5.53 -1.07 -24.40
N HIS A 390 5.04 -1.63 -25.51
CA HIS A 390 3.70 -2.22 -25.55
C HIS A 390 3.55 -3.41 -24.60
N GLN A 391 4.58 -4.26 -24.47
CA GLN A 391 4.57 -5.36 -23.50
C GLN A 391 4.55 -4.86 -22.06
N LEU A 392 5.34 -3.83 -21.74
CA LEU A 392 5.36 -3.22 -20.40
C LEU A 392 4.04 -2.53 -20.08
N GLN A 393 3.45 -1.80 -21.02
CA GLN A 393 2.12 -1.20 -20.88
C GLN A 393 1.05 -2.28 -20.66
N GLY A 394 1.07 -3.37 -21.43
CA GLY A 394 0.15 -4.49 -21.25
C GLY A 394 0.28 -5.16 -19.87
N ARG A 395 1.51 -5.32 -19.38
CA ARG A 395 1.75 -5.82 -18.01
C ARG A 395 1.26 -4.86 -16.95
N ALA A 396 1.51 -3.55 -17.11
CA ALA A 396 1.05 -2.53 -16.16
C ALA A 396 -0.48 -2.53 -16.07
N LEU A 397 -1.19 -2.55 -17.20
CA LEU A 397 -2.66 -2.65 -17.21
C LEU A 397 -3.16 -3.93 -16.55
N ALA A 398 -2.51 -5.07 -16.79
CA ALA A 398 -2.91 -6.33 -16.16
C ALA A 398 -2.69 -6.32 -14.63
N GLU A 399 -1.61 -5.71 -14.15
CA GLU A 399 -1.39 -5.53 -12.70
C GLU A 399 -2.39 -4.51 -12.10
N GLU A 400 -2.71 -3.43 -12.81
CA GLU A 400 -3.76 -2.49 -12.40
C GLU A 400 -5.12 -3.16 -12.25
N ASP A 401 -5.51 -4.02 -13.20
CA ASP A 401 -6.76 -4.78 -13.13
C ASP A 401 -6.76 -5.76 -11.95
N LYS A 402 -5.67 -6.50 -11.72
CA LYS A 402 -5.53 -7.38 -10.54
C LYS A 402 -5.66 -6.61 -9.24
N HIS A 403 -4.93 -5.49 -9.10
CA HIS A 403 -5.02 -4.67 -7.89
C HIS A 403 -6.42 -4.08 -7.71
N ARG A 404 -7.10 -3.73 -8.80
CA ARG A 404 -8.50 -3.27 -8.75
C ARG A 404 -9.44 -4.37 -8.26
N GLU A 405 -9.25 -5.61 -8.71
CA GLU A 405 -10.00 -6.78 -8.24
C GLU A 405 -9.71 -7.08 -6.76
N GLU A 406 -8.45 -7.07 -6.34
CA GLU A 406 -8.03 -7.25 -4.95
C GLU A 406 -8.63 -6.18 -4.03
N VAL A 407 -8.57 -4.91 -4.44
CA VAL A 407 -9.18 -3.80 -3.69
C VAL A 407 -10.70 -3.98 -3.61
N ALA A 408 -11.35 -4.42 -4.68
CA ALA A 408 -12.79 -4.70 -4.67
C ALA A 408 -13.14 -5.86 -3.72
N ALA A 409 -12.35 -6.94 -3.73
CA ALA A 409 -12.51 -8.09 -2.84
C ALA A 409 -12.33 -7.69 -1.36
N LEU A 410 -11.22 -7.01 -1.03
CA LEU A 410 -10.95 -6.53 0.33
C LEU A 410 -12.02 -5.54 0.82
N ARG A 411 -12.50 -4.63 -0.05
CA ARG A 411 -13.63 -3.76 0.28
C ARG A 411 -14.91 -4.56 0.57
N GLY A 412 -15.15 -5.63 -0.19
CA GLY A 412 -16.25 -6.56 0.05
C GLY A 412 -16.14 -7.26 1.41
N GLU A 413 -14.95 -7.74 1.77
CA GLU A 413 -14.68 -8.36 3.07
C GLU A 413 -14.83 -7.39 4.24
N ILE A 414 -14.33 -6.16 4.10
CA ILE A 414 -14.51 -5.09 5.10
C ILE A 414 -16.00 -4.80 5.29
N GLN A 415 -16.75 -4.61 4.19
CA GLN A 415 -18.20 -4.38 4.28
C GLN A 415 -18.93 -5.56 4.94
N LYS A 416 -18.53 -6.81 4.64
CA LYS A 416 -19.07 -8.01 5.28
C LYS A 416 -18.78 -8.00 6.79
N SER A 417 -17.53 -7.77 7.19
CA SER A 417 -17.13 -7.68 8.59
C SER A 417 -17.85 -6.56 9.33
N CYS A 418 -18.02 -5.39 8.71
CA CYS A 418 -18.80 -4.29 9.28
C CYS A 418 -20.26 -4.68 9.51
N ARG A 419 -20.88 -5.40 8.56
CA ARG A 419 -22.25 -5.90 8.73
C ARG A 419 -22.34 -6.94 9.85
N ASP A 420 -21.39 -7.87 9.92
CA ASP A 420 -21.37 -8.91 10.95
C ASP A 420 -21.19 -8.32 12.36
N LYS A 421 -20.27 -7.36 12.52
CA LYS A 421 -20.14 -6.59 13.77
C LYS A 421 -21.39 -5.79 14.13
N SER A 422 -22.09 -5.24 13.13
CA SER A 422 -23.35 -4.52 13.36
C SER A 422 -24.49 -5.46 13.78
N ARG A 423 -24.46 -6.73 13.34
CA ARG A 423 -25.43 -7.78 13.73
C ARG A 423 -25.23 -8.28 15.16
N GLU A 424 -24.00 -8.29 15.67
CA GLU A 424 -23.68 -8.73 17.04
C GLU A 424 -24.37 -7.88 18.12
N GLY A 425 -24.79 -6.65 17.80
CA GLY A 425 -25.58 -5.76 18.67
C GLY A 425 -27.09 -5.76 18.42
N ALA A 426 -27.60 -6.54 17.46
CA ALA A 426 -29.02 -6.51 17.10
C ALA A 426 -29.90 -7.25 18.12
N ASN A 427 -30.97 -6.61 18.58
CA ASN A 427 -31.93 -7.21 19.50
C ASN A 427 -32.72 -8.35 18.81
N LEU A 428 -32.33 -9.60 19.06
CA LEU A 428 -32.92 -10.80 18.47
C LEU A 428 -34.42 -10.96 18.81
N GLU A 429 -34.89 -10.46 19.96
CA GLU A 429 -36.31 -10.49 20.31
C GLU A 429 -37.13 -9.55 19.41
N TYR A 430 -36.58 -8.38 19.07
CA TYR A 430 -37.22 -7.48 18.11
C TYR A 430 -37.28 -8.12 16.71
N LEU A 431 -36.17 -8.72 16.26
CA LEU A 431 -36.13 -9.42 14.98
C LEU A 431 -37.15 -10.56 14.93
N LYS A 432 -37.23 -11.39 15.98
CA LYS A 432 -38.24 -12.44 16.14
C LYS A 432 -39.66 -11.88 16.02
N ASN A 433 -39.97 -10.77 16.67
CA ASN A 433 -41.29 -10.14 16.62
C ASN A 433 -41.63 -9.58 15.22
N VAL A 434 -40.65 -8.98 14.54
CA VAL A 434 -40.85 -8.47 13.17
C VAL A 434 -41.01 -9.62 12.17
N VAL A 435 -40.23 -10.70 12.30
CA VAL A 435 -40.35 -11.90 11.47
C VAL A 435 -41.68 -12.61 11.72
N TYR A 436 -42.11 -12.74 12.98
CA TYR A 436 -43.42 -13.27 13.33
C TYR A 436 -44.55 -12.46 12.70
N ARG A 437 -44.49 -11.11 12.77
CA ARG A 437 -45.44 -10.22 12.08
C ARG A 437 -45.39 -10.41 10.57
N PHE A 438 -44.20 -10.49 9.99
CA PHE A 438 -44.01 -10.71 8.55
C PHE A 438 -44.71 -11.99 8.07
N LEU A 439 -44.62 -13.09 8.85
CA LEU A 439 -45.24 -14.37 8.53
C LEU A 439 -46.76 -14.41 8.76
N THR A 440 -47.28 -13.61 9.69
CA THR A 440 -48.70 -13.64 10.11
C THR A 440 -49.55 -12.54 9.46
N LEU A 441 -48.95 -11.48 8.92
CA LEU A 441 -49.67 -10.36 8.28
C LEU A 441 -50.31 -10.80 6.95
N PRO A 442 -51.63 -10.62 6.76
CA PRO A 442 -52.30 -10.91 5.49
C PRO A 442 -52.07 -9.82 4.44
N ASP A 443 -51.80 -8.58 4.84
CA ASP A 443 -51.65 -7.43 3.93
C ASP A 443 -50.26 -7.38 3.26
N ALA A 444 -50.24 -7.17 1.94
CA ALA A 444 -49.03 -7.08 1.13
C ALA A 444 -48.19 -5.84 1.44
N ARG A 445 -48.84 -4.70 1.76
CA ARG A 445 -48.14 -3.45 2.11
C ARG A 445 -47.50 -3.55 3.50
N GLY A 446 -48.23 -4.07 4.48
CA GLY A 446 -47.70 -4.39 5.80
C GLY A 446 -46.51 -5.37 5.75
N ARG A 447 -46.60 -6.42 4.92
CA ARG A 447 -45.48 -7.34 4.68
C ARG A 447 -44.25 -6.64 4.10
N GLN A 448 -44.40 -5.79 3.10
CA GLN A 448 -43.28 -5.02 2.53
C GLN A 448 -42.61 -4.11 3.58
N GLN A 449 -43.38 -3.47 4.46
CA GLN A 449 -42.83 -2.64 5.54
C GLN A 449 -42.04 -3.48 6.55
N THR A 450 -42.60 -4.60 7.00
CA THR A 450 -41.88 -5.52 7.91
C THR A 450 -40.66 -6.17 7.25
N LEU A 451 -40.70 -6.45 5.95
CA LEU A 451 -39.54 -6.91 5.19
C LEU A 451 -38.45 -5.85 5.13
N THR A 452 -38.81 -4.60 4.87
CA THR A 452 -37.86 -3.48 4.87
C THR A 452 -37.20 -3.33 6.24
N ALA A 453 -37.95 -3.51 7.32
CA ALA A 453 -37.41 -3.55 8.68
C ALA A 453 -36.44 -4.73 8.89
N ILE A 454 -36.79 -5.95 8.45
CA ILE A 454 -35.90 -7.12 8.52
C ILE A 454 -34.59 -6.88 7.75
N LEU A 455 -34.67 -6.34 6.53
CA LEU A 455 -33.51 -6.03 5.69
C LEU A 455 -32.59 -4.98 6.33
N ALA A 456 -33.16 -4.03 7.08
CA ALA A 456 -32.43 -3.01 7.81
C ALA A 456 -31.73 -3.59 9.05
N ILE A 457 -32.45 -4.37 9.87
CA ILE A 457 -31.91 -4.99 11.10
C ILE A 457 -30.78 -5.98 10.76
N LEU A 458 -30.94 -6.76 9.70
CA LEU A 458 -29.96 -7.76 9.27
C LEU A 458 -28.87 -7.19 8.33
N HIS A 459 -28.88 -5.88 8.08
CA HIS A 459 -27.90 -5.16 7.26
C HIS A 459 -27.59 -5.86 5.92
N PHE A 460 -28.63 -6.17 5.14
CA PHE A 460 -28.48 -6.82 3.84
C PHE A 460 -27.65 -6.00 2.85
N SER A 461 -26.89 -6.68 2.00
CA SER A 461 -26.13 -6.08 0.91
C SER A 461 -27.07 -5.44 -0.11
N PRO A 462 -26.62 -4.41 -0.85
CA PRO A 462 -27.42 -3.84 -1.94
C PRO A 462 -27.77 -4.88 -3.02
N GLU A 463 -26.89 -5.85 -3.30
CA GLU A 463 -27.15 -6.93 -4.25
C GLU A 463 -28.21 -7.91 -3.74
N GLU A 464 -28.18 -8.25 -2.45
CA GLU A 464 -29.18 -9.12 -1.83
C GLU A 464 -30.54 -8.43 -1.77
N LYS A 465 -30.58 -7.12 -1.44
CA LYS A 465 -31.80 -6.31 -1.48
C LYS A 465 -32.41 -6.28 -2.89
N LEU A 466 -31.59 -6.10 -3.93
CA LEU A 466 -32.03 -6.14 -5.32
C LEU A 466 -32.56 -7.53 -5.72
N SER A 467 -31.91 -8.60 -5.26
CA SER A 467 -32.32 -9.98 -5.53
C SER A 467 -33.67 -10.29 -4.88
N ILE A 468 -33.87 -9.85 -3.64
CA ILE A 468 -35.14 -9.99 -2.90
C ILE A 468 -36.24 -9.14 -3.53
N ALA A 469 -35.93 -7.92 -3.97
CA ALA A 469 -36.88 -7.06 -4.68
C ALA A 469 -37.33 -7.67 -6.02
N LYS A 470 -36.40 -8.28 -6.77
CA LYS A 470 -36.72 -9.00 -8.01
C LYS A 470 -37.64 -10.20 -7.75
N SER A 471 -37.35 -11.00 -6.72
CA SER A 471 -38.17 -12.17 -6.35
C SER A 471 -39.56 -11.78 -5.81
N SER A 472 -39.68 -10.65 -5.11
CA SER A 472 -40.96 -10.10 -4.65
C SER A 472 -41.85 -9.61 -5.80
N ALA A 473 -41.26 -9.11 -6.88
CA ALA A 473 -41.99 -8.62 -8.04
C ALA A 473 -42.53 -9.73 -8.97
N HIS A 474 -41.94 -10.93 -8.95
CA HIS A 474 -42.21 -11.99 -9.94
C HIS A 474 -43.10 -13.14 -9.45
N GLY A 475 -43.55 -13.15 -8.19
CA GLY A 475 -44.49 -14.18 -7.72
C GLY A 475 -44.64 -14.22 -6.21
N SER A 476 -45.83 -14.61 -5.76
CA SER A 476 -46.12 -14.90 -4.35
C SER A 476 -45.01 -15.75 -3.74
N TRP A 477 -44.36 -15.24 -2.69
CA TRP A 477 -43.30 -15.93 -1.95
C TRP A 477 -43.69 -17.30 -1.40
N TRP A 478 -45.00 -17.58 -1.35
CA TRP A 478 -45.55 -18.85 -0.92
C TRP A 478 -46.31 -19.46 -2.10
N PRO A 479 -46.02 -20.70 -2.51
CA PRO A 479 -46.90 -21.41 -3.41
C PRO A 479 -48.25 -21.52 -2.70
N HIS A 480 -49.30 -20.96 -3.30
CA HIS A 480 -50.66 -21.25 -2.85
C HIS A 480 -50.87 -22.76 -3.01
N GLY A 481 -50.75 -23.48 -1.90
CA GLY A 481 -51.15 -24.87 -1.81
C GLY A 481 -52.62 -24.95 -2.18
N LYS A 482 -52.91 -25.46 -3.38
CA LYS A 482 -54.24 -25.93 -3.74
C LYS A 482 -54.61 -26.98 -2.69
N ARG A 483 -55.62 -26.68 -1.88
CA ARG A 483 -56.33 -27.68 -1.09
C ARG A 483 -57.00 -28.67 -2.01
#